data_AF-A0A6C1PPM7-F1
#
_entry.id   AF-A0A6C1PPM7-F1
#
_cell.length_a   1.000
_cell.length_b   1.000
_cell.length_c   1.000
_cell.angle_alpha   90.00
_cell.angle_beta   90.00
_cell.angle_gamma   90.00
#
_symmetry.space_group_name_H-M   'P 1'
#
loop_
_entity.id
_entity.type
_entity.pdbx_description
1 polymer ?
#
loop_
_entity_poly.entity_id
_entity_poly.type
_entity_poly.pdbx_seq_one_letter_code
_entity_poly.pdbx_strand_id
1 'polypeptide(L)' 'FAFHVCDWRTPTRDLLTDRGLMGDGCINIKEIRGWVESTGFRGYNEVEIFSTELWALDQRVVIDRVVRAYQNHV' A
#
# COMPACT_ATOMS: atom_id res chain seq x y z
N PHE A 1 -15.80 -5.75 -5.20
CA PHE A 1 -15.17 -4.43 -5.10
C PHE A 1 -14.19 -4.45 -3.94
N ALA A 2 -13.03 -3.81 -4.10
CA ALA A 2 -11.98 -3.72 -3.10
C ALA A 2 -11.45 -2.27 -3.06
N PHE A 3 -10.88 -1.88 -1.92
CA PHE A 3 -10.13 -0.63 -1.77
C PHE A 3 -8.64 -0.95 -1.86
N HIS A 4 -8.00 -0.59 -2.98
CA HIS A 4 -6.60 -0.94 -3.22
C HIS A 4 -5.68 0.02 -2.48
N VAL A 5 -4.69 -0.51 -1.76
CA VAL A 5 -3.75 0.26 -0.95
C VAL A 5 -2.31 -0.03 -1.34
N CYS A 6 -1.53 1.03 -1.41
CA CYS A 6 -0.09 1.09 -1.61
C CYS A 6 0.40 2.47 -1.13
N ASP A 7 1.64 2.86 -1.45
CA ASP A 7 2.11 4.21 -1.19
C ASP A 7 2.88 4.84 -2.37
N TRP A 8 2.95 6.17 -2.37
CA TRP A 8 3.61 6.99 -3.38
C TRP A 8 4.94 7.53 -2.84
N ARG A 9 6.06 7.08 -3.42
CA ARG A 9 7.40 7.55 -3.04
C ARG A 9 7.63 8.98 -3.53
N THR A 10 8.36 9.77 -2.74
CA THR A 10 8.73 11.16 -3.07
C THR A 10 10.26 11.33 -3.00
N PRO A 11 10.96 11.37 -4.16
CA PRO A 11 10.45 11.25 -5.53
C PRO A 11 10.09 9.81 -5.93
N THR A 12 9.15 9.67 -6.87
CA THR A 12 8.88 8.40 -7.56
C THR A 12 9.91 8.21 -8.67
N ARG A 13 10.52 7.03 -8.73
CA ARG A 13 11.65 6.66 -9.59
C ARG A 13 11.21 6.04 -10.91
N ASP A 14 10.08 5.32 -10.90
CA ASP A 14 9.46 4.70 -12.08
C ASP A 14 7.93 4.78 -11.97
N LEU A 15 7.25 5.10 -13.08
CA LEU A 15 5.81 5.35 -13.05
C LEU A 15 4.96 4.08 -12.86
N LEU A 16 5.50 2.90 -13.18
CA LEU A 16 4.77 1.64 -13.09
C LEU A 16 5.22 0.80 -11.89
N THR A 17 6.53 0.70 -11.67
CA THR A 17 7.16 -0.31 -10.82
C THR A 17 7.90 0.29 -9.62
N ASP A 18 7.44 1.43 -9.11
CA ASP A 18 8.00 2.09 -7.92
C ASP A 18 7.00 2.39 -6.81
N ARG A 19 5.91 1.60 -6.71
CA ARG A 19 5.00 1.71 -5.57
C ARG A 19 5.71 1.30 -4.28
N GLY A 20 5.42 2.01 -3.19
CA GLY A 20 5.93 1.72 -1.85
C GLY A 20 4.99 0.83 -1.03
N LEU A 21 5.51 0.28 0.07
CA LEU A 21 4.66 -0.25 1.14
C LEU A 21 3.93 0.93 1.82
N MET A 22 2.75 0.67 2.38
CA MET A 22 2.00 1.67 3.15
C MET A 22 2.86 2.25 4.28
N GLY A 23 3.10 3.56 4.26
CA GLY A 23 3.99 4.27 5.20
C GLY A 23 5.39 4.60 4.65
N ASP A 24 5.79 4.05 3.49
CA ASP A 24 7.06 4.39 2.83
C ASP A 24 6.99 5.73 2.05
N GLY A 25 5.78 6.24 1.82
CA GLY A 25 5.53 7.37 0.93
C GLY A 25 4.76 8.51 1.61
N CYS A 26 4.02 9.26 0.80
CA CYS A 26 3.32 10.46 1.25
C CYS A 26 1.79 10.33 1.29
N ILE A 27 1.22 9.15 1.00
CA ILE A 27 -0.24 8.99 1.00
C ILE A 27 -0.77 8.93 2.43
N ASN A 28 -1.73 9.80 2.77
CA ASN A 28 -2.48 9.69 4.03
C ASN A 28 -3.58 8.62 3.93
N ILE A 29 -3.19 7.35 4.00
CA ILE A 29 -4.08 6.22 3.71
C ILE A 29 -5.25 6.14 4.70
N LYS A 30 -5.02 6.41 5.99
CA LYS A 30 -6.07 6.36 7.03
C LYS A 30 -7.20 7.36 6.76
N GLU A 31 -6.86 8.54 6.27
CA GLU A 31 -7.86 9.57 5.91
C GLU A 31 -8.68 9.14 4.69
N ILE A 32 -8.02 8.70 3.61
CA ILE A 32 -8.70 8.21 2.41
C ILE A 32 -9.59 7.02 2.73
N ARG A 33 -9.09 6.06 3.54
CA ARG A 33 -9.88 4.91 4.01
C ARG A 33 -11.12 5.37 4.77
N GLY A 34 -10.99 6.35 5.67
CA GLY A 34 -12.12 6.93 6.40
C GLY A 34 -13.19 7.50 5.46
N TRP A 35 -12.78 8.19 4.39
CA TRP A 35 -13.72 8.65 3.36
C TRP A 35 -14.40 7.50 2.63
N VAL A 36 -13.65 6.48 2.21
CA VAL A 36 -14.20 5.29 1.53
C VAL A 36 -15.23 4.59 2.41
N GLU A 37 -14.89 4.31 3.67
CA GLU A 37 -15.79 3.66 4.64
C GLU A 37 -17.06 4.50 4.89
N SER A 38 -16.95 5.84 4.92
CA SER A 38 -18.09 6.74 5.11
C SER A 38 -19.12 6.71 3.97
N THR A 39 -18.74 6.24 2.78
CA THR A 39 -19.68 5.99 1.68
C THR A 39 -20.56 4.75 1.89
N GLY A 40 -20.30 3.97 2.95
CA GLY A 40 -20.95 2.70 3.24
C GLY A 40 -20.21 1.48 2.65
N PHE A 41 -18.99 1.67 2.12
CA PHE A 41 -18.15 0.56 1.66
C PHE A 41 -17.71 -0.33 2.83
N ARG A 42 -17.93 -1.65 2.70
CA ARG A 42 -17.52 -2.66 3.69
C ARG A 42 -16.76 -3.84 3.07
N GLY A 43 -16.17 -3.63 1.89
CA GLY A 43 -15.38 -4.65 1.21
C GLY A 43 -13.97 -4.78 1.81
N TYR A 44 -13.12 -5.55 1.13
CA TYR A 44 -11.74 -5.77 1.56
C TYR A 44 -10.82 -4.60 1.17
N ASN A 45 -9.77 -4.42 1.98
CA ASN A 45 -8.60 -3.65 1.59
C ASN A 45 -7.62 -4.58 0.87
N GLU A 46 -7.23 -4.23 -0.33
CA GLU A 46 -6.36 -5.05 -1.19
C GLU A 46 -4.99 -4.39 -1.32
N VAL A 47 -3.94 -5.05 -0.87
CA VAL A 47 -2.57 -4.52 -1.02
C VAL A 47 -2.08 -4.80 -2.44
N GLU A 48 -1.84 -3.75 -3.24
CA GLU A 48 -1.41 -3.88 -4.64
C GLU A 48 -0.15 -3.05 -4.91
N ILE A 49 1.00 -3.73 -5.03
CA ILE A 49 2.30 -3.09 -5.12
C ILE A 49 3.09 -3.64 -6.30
N PHE A 50 3.38 -2.76 -7.26
CA PHE A 50 4.34 -3.03 -8.33
C PHE A 50 5.65 -2.36 -7.96
N SER A 51 6.65 -3.18 -7.64
CA SER A 51 7.95 -2.71 -7.15
C SER A 51 9.05 -3.65 -7.56
N THR A 52 9.88 -3.25 -8.52
CA THR A 52 11.05 -4.04 -8.94
C THR A 52 11.99 -4.32 -7.76
N GLU A 53 12.07 -3.38 -6.82
CA GLU A 53 12.85 -3.55 -5.58
C GLU A 53 12.27 -4.66 -4.69
N LEU A 54 10.96 -4.67 -4.42
CA LEU A 54 10.35 -5.71 -3.56
C LEU A 54 10.30 -7.08 -4.25
N TRP A 55 10.12 -7.13 -5.57
CA TRP A 55 10.16 -8.37 -6.33
C TRP A 55 11.54 -9.04 -6.29
N ALA A 56 12.61 -8.27 -6.12
CA ALA A 56 13.97 -8.79 -6.02
C ALA A 56 14.33 -9.34 -4.63
N LEU A 57 13.46 -9.17 -3.62
CA LEU A 57 13.68 -9.67 -2.25
C LEU A 57 13.07 -11.05 -2.02
N ASP A 58 13.42 -11.69 -0.90
CA ASP A 58 12.72 -12.89 -0.43
C ASP A 58 11.26 -12.54 -0.11
N GLN A 59 10.34 -13.23 -0.77
CA GLN A 59 8.90 -12.95 -0.67
C GLN A 59 8.32 -13.27 0.72
N ARG A 60 8.96 -14.14 1.53
CA ARG A 60 8.57 -14.33 2.94
C ARG A 60 8.86 -13.08 3.78
N VAL A 61 9.98 -12.43 3.52
CA VAL A 61 10.32 -11.17 4.18
C VAL A 61 9.40 -10.05 3.69
N VAL A 62 9.07 -10.03 2.40
CA VAL A 62 8.15 -9.04 1.84
C VAL A 62 6.76 -9.17 2.46
N ILE A 63 6.19 -10.37 2.58
CA ILE A 63 4.85 -10.54 3.15
C ILE A 63 4.81 -10.11 4.63
N ASP A 64 5.85 -10.41 5.41
CA ASP A 64 5.96 -9.95 6.81
C ASP A 64 6.00 -8.42 6.89
N ARG A 65 6.72 -7.77 5.98
CA ARG A 65 6.75 -6.30 5.88
C ARG A 65 5.39 -5.73 5.47
N VAL A 66 4.70 -6.35 4.52
CA VAL A 66 3.35 -5.95 4.09
C VAL A 66 2.36 -6.01 5.25
N VAL A 67 2.35 -7.09 6.03
CA VAL A 67 1.45 -7.25 7.18
C VAL A 67 1.71 -6.16 8.22
N ARG A 68 2.99 -5.91 8.56
CA ARG A 68 3.36 -4.85 9.51
C ARG A 68 2.98 -3.46 9.00
N ALA A 69 3.27 -3.17 7.74
CA ALA A 69 2.92 -1.89 7.11
C ALA A 69 1.40 -1.66 7.13
N TYR A 70 0.63 -2.70 6.79
CA TYR A 70 -0.84 -2.65 6.83
C TYR A 70 -1.36 -2.32 8.23
N GLN A 71 -0.90 -3.04 9.26
CA GLN A 71 -1.33 -2.83 10.65
C GLN A 71 -1.03 -1.43 11.17
N ASN A 72 0.05 -0.80 10.71
CA ASN A 72 0.50 0.49 11.21
C ASN A 72 -0.08 1.69 10.44
N HIS A 73 -0.32 1.54 9.13
CA HIS A 73 -0.56 2.66 8.22
C HIS A 73 -1.89 2.63 7.47
N VAL A 74 -2.66 1.54 7.53
CA VAL A 74 -3.97 1.39 6.87
C VAL A 74 -5.09 1.26 7.89
#